data_AF-E7N9W6-F1
#
_entry.id   AF-E7N9W6-F1
#
_cell.length_a   1.000
_cell.length_b   1.000
_cell.length_c   1.000
_cell.angle_alpha   90.00
_cell.angle_beta   90.00
_cell.angle_gamma   90.00
#
_symmetry.space_group_name_H-M   'P 1'
#
loop_
_entity.id
_entity.type
_entity.pdbx_description
1 polymer ?
#
loop_
_entity_poly.entity_id
_entity_poly.type
_entity_poly.pdbx_seq_one_letter_code
_entity_poly.pdbx_strand_id
1 'polypeptide(L)'
;MVRAVEEALRRRKHLGRIAVDQGMYEGYTAPVGLRSASPGLRTAGRGTRMPLPEGETIRFFLHWRDLPKAPPEAPGPSGPPATVNSRETRVDLDLSAFFVSEDFTRTEQIAYYNLRSTAAVHSGDLTSAPDGAAEFIDVTLAEALRLGWRYVVMTVHSFSHHRLSEVPECWAGAMARGADPQSGEVFEASTVMQRLDLISPTFNATPFVIDLAERRLIWWDLPVGVGEHQVANLDRSSNRVLAHLLDLLEGRRMPLAHLLGLLADDVVEDPDEAQLVFGEGGILPWQTERILALLGPAEVTADAASDADGGAESQQVE
;
A
#
# COMPACT_ATOMS: atom_id res chain seq x y z
N MET A 1 -12.55 -17.01 -19.31
CA MET A 1 -12.43 -16.80 -17.85
C MET A 1 -13.04 -15.47 -17.39
N VAL A 2 -12.62 -14.31 -17.93
CA VAL A 2 -13.15 -12.98 -17.51
C VAL A 2 -14.68 -12.87 -17.59
N ARG A 3 -15.30 -13.27 -18.71
CA ARG A 3 -16.77 -13.24 -18.86
C ARG A 3 -17.51 -14.06 -17.79
N ALA A 4 -16.99 -15.24 -17.44
CA ALA A 4 -17.60 -16.08 -16.41
C ALA A 4 -17.53 -15.44 -15.01
N VAL A 5 -16.43 -14.75 -14.69
CA VAL A 5 -16.30 -13.99 -13.44
C VAL A 5 -17.29 -12.83 -13.40
N GLU A 6 -17.41 -12.06 -14.49
CA GLU A 6 -18.37 -10.96 -14.56
C GLU A 6 -19.82 -11.44 -14.47
N GLU A 7 -20.18 -12.55 -15.13
CA GLU A 7 -21.51 -13.14 -15.00
C GLU A 7 -21.79 -13.59 -13.56
N ALA A 8 -20.81 -14.19 -12.88
CA ALA A 8 -20.94 -14.56 -11.48
C ALA A 8 -21.06 -13.34 -10.53
N LEU A 9 -20.45 -12.21 -10.87
CA LEU A 9 -20.63 -10.94 -10.14
C LEU A 9 -22.02 -10.35 -10.40
N ARG A 10 -22.50 -10.32 -11.65
CA ARG A 10 -23.85 -9.84 -11.99
C ARG A 10 -24.96 -10.67 -11.34
N ARG A 11 -24.74 -11.96 -11.07
CA ARG A 11 -25.70 -12.79 -10.32
C ARG A 11 -25.76 -12.45 -8.82
N ARG A 12 -24.77 -11.71 -8.32
CA ARG A 12 -24.65 -11.27 -6.93
C ARG A 12 -24.89 -9.76 -6.81
N LYS A 13 -25.68 -9.16 -7.71
CA LYS A 13 -26.08 -7.76 -7.57
C LYS A 13 -26.81 -7.57 -6.24
N HIS A 14 -26.43 -6.53 -5.51
CA HIS A 14 -26.99 -6.20 -4.19
C HIS A 14 -26.74 -4.75 -3.77
N LEU A 15 -26.06 -3.94 -4.60
CA LEU A 15 -25.77 -2.56 -4.27
C LEU A 15 -26.96 -1.62 -4.55
N GLY A 16 -28.08 -2.13 -5.06
CA GLY A 16 -29.23 -1.31 -5.40
C GLY A 16 -28.94 -0.41 -6.59
N ARG A 17 -29.59 0.76 -6.59
CA ARG A 17 -29.36 1.81 -7.59
C ARG A 17 -28.21 2.70 -7.15
N ILE A 18 -27.17 2.81 -7.97
CA ILE A 18 -25.96 3.55 -7.61
C ILE A 18 -25.65 4.66 -8.63
N ALA A 19 -24.97 5.71 -8.19
CA ALA A 19 -24.28 6.66 -9.06
C ALA A 19 -22.77 6.53 -8.84
N VAL A 20 -21.97 6.56 -9.91
CA VAL A 20 -20.51 6.46 -9.84
C VAL A 20 -19.88 7.60 -10.63
N ASP A 21 -19.12 8.45 -9.94
CA ASP A 21 -18.25 9.44 -10.56
C ASP A 21 -17.09 8.71 -11.27
N GLN A 22 -17.24 8.56 -12.60
CA GLN A 22 -16.28 7.84 -13.42
C GLN A 22 -14.90 8.49 -13.42
N GLY A 23 -14.82 9.82 -13.34
CA GLY A 23 -13.55 10.55 -13.37
C GLY A 23 -12.78 10.39 -12.06
N MET A 24 -13.47 10.44 -10.92
CA MET A 24 -12.86 10.22 -9.61
C MET A 24 -12.44 8.76 -9.40
N TYR A 25 -13.25 7.82 -9.85
CA TYR A 25 -12.94 6.39 -9.76
C TYR A 25 -11.98 5.93 -10.88
N GLU A 26 -11.66 6.82 -11.83
CA GLU A 26 -10.73 6.52 -12.91
C GLU A 26 -9.36 6.17 -12.34
N GLY A 27 -8.84 5.01 -12.73
CA GLY A 27 -7.54 4.54 -12.29
C GLY A 27 -7.56 3.71 -11.01
N TYR A 28 -8.63 3.71 -10.21
CA TYR A 28 -8.78 2.83 -9.06
C TYR A 28 -9.10 1.40 -9.46
N THR A 29 -8.46 0.44 -8.80
CA THR A 29 -8.65 -1.00 -9.04
C THR A 29 -9.41 -1.66 -7.90
N ALA A 30 -10.09 -2.75 -8.24
CA ALA A 30 -10.75 -3.59 -7.25
C ALA A 30 -9.76 -3.99 -6.12
N PRO A 31 -10.15 -3.85 -4.84
CA PRO A 31 -9.30 -4.13 -3.68
C PRO A 31 -9.12 -5.62 -3.41
N VAL A 32 -8.59 -6.37 -4.38
CA VAL A 32 -8.37 -7.81 -4.25
C VAL A 32 -7.09 -8.06 -3.46
N GLY A 33 -7.20 -8.80 -2.35
CA GLY A 33 -6.04 -9.22 -1.56
C GLY A 33 -5.39 -8.10 -0.75
N LEU A 34 -6.15 -7.07 -0.37
CA LEU A 34 -5.66 -6.05 0.55
C LEU A 34 -5.34 -6.66 1.92
N ARG A 35 -4.27 -6.15 2.53
CA ARG A 35 -3.99 -6.35 3.94
C ARG A 35 -4.78 -5.32 4.74
N SER A 36 -5.17 -5.69 5.96
CA SER A 36 -5.88 -4.79 6.88
C SER A 36 -5.12 -3.47 6.99
N ALA A 37 -5.74 -2.34 6.67
CA ALA A 37 -5.11 -1.04 6.87
C ALA A 37 -5.62 -0.40 8.16
N SER A 38 -4.79 0.44 8.78
CA SER A 38 -5.23 1.27 9.91
C SER A 38 -6.37 2.21 9.48
N PRO A 39 -7.43 2.37 10.28
CA PRO A 39 -8.51 3.31 9.98
C PRO A 39 -7.98 4.75 9.75
N GLY A 40 -8.50 5.44 8.72
CA GLY A 40 -8.18 6.84 8.45
C GLY A 40 -7.12 7.08 7.36
N LEU A 41 -6.51 6.01 6.83
CA LEU A 41 -5.60 6.10 5.67
C LEU A 41 -6.35 6.03 4.33
N ARG A 42 -5.87 6.80 3.35
CA ARG A 42 -6.27 6.62 1.95
C ARG A 42 -5.61 5.36 1.41
N THR A 43 -6.38 4.28 1.26
CA THR A 43 -5.89 3.00 0.73
C THR A 43 -6.39 2.79 -0.68
N ALA A 44 -5.70 1.93 -1.43
CA ALA A 44 -6.14 1.59 -2.78
C ALA A 44 -5.82 0.14 -3.14
N GLY A 45 -6.58 -0.42 -4.07
CA GLY A 45 -6.27 -1.72 -4.66
C GLY A 45 -4.93 -1.70 -5.39
N ARG A 46 -4.22 -2.83 -5.38
CA ARG A 46 -2.99 -3.01 -6.17
C ARG A 46 -3.24 -2.70 -7.65
N GLY A 47 -2.34 -1.93 -8.25
CA GLY A 47 -2.43 -1.45 -9.61
C GLY A 47 -3.31 -0.22 -9.78
N THR A 48 -3.82 0.37 -8.70
CA THR A 48 -4.45 1.70 -8.73
C THR A 48 -3.45 2.73 -9.24
N ARG A 49 -3.88 3.60 -10.16
CA ARG A 49 -3.02 4.63 -10.77
C ARG A 49 -3.62 5.99 -10.52
N MET A 50 -2.93 6.79 -9.71
CA MET A 50 -3.35 8.13 -9.34
C MET A 50 -2.46 9.15 -10.04
N PRO A 51 -3.02 10.26 -10.54
CA PRO A 51 -2.21 11.32 -11.12
C PRO A 51 -1.23 11.87 -10.08
N LEU A 52 -0.01 12.19 -10.51
CA LEU A 52 0.88 13.00 -9.70
C LEU A 52 0.35 14.44 -9.70
N PRO A 53 0.36 15.14 -8.54
CA PRO A 53 0.05 16.55 -8.49
C PRO A 53 1.09 17.37 -9.29
N GLU A 54 0.80 18.65 -9.44
CA GLU A 54 1.80 19.60 -9.95
C GLU A 54 3.04 19.61 -9.05
N GLY A 55 4.21 19.71 -9.67
CA GLY A 55 5.49 19.57 -8.98
C GLY A 55 6.55 18.97 -9.88
N GLU A 56 7.80 19.32 -9.59
CA GLU A 56 8.98 18.85 -10.33
C GLU A 56 9.65 17.67 -9.63
N THR A 57 9.43 17.53 -8.32
CA THR A 57 10.09 16.52 -7.49
C THR A 57 9.06 15.69 -6.73
N ILE A 58 9.27 14.38 -6.69
CA ILE A 58 8.58 13.49 -5.76
C ILE A 58 9.57 13.08 -4.67
N ARG A 59 9.16 13.21 -3.41
CA ARG A 59 9.91 12.70 -2.26
C ARG A 59 9.28 11.40 -1.78
N PHE A 60 10.00 10.30 -1.91
CA PHE A 60 9.69 9.11 -1.13
C PHE A 60 10.13 9.32 0.30
N PHE A 61 9.39 8.74 1.24
CA PHE A 61 9.74 8.77 2.65
C PHE A 61 9.49 7.43 3.32
N LEU A 62 10.30 7.14 4.33
CA LEU A 62 10.17 6.01 5.24
C LEU A 62 10.27 6.56 6.65
N HIS A 63 9.40 6.12 7.56
CA HIS A 63 9.50 6.38 8.99
C HIS A 63 9.36 5.08 9.76
N TRP A 64 10.12 4.97 10.84
CA TRP A 64 10.06 3.84 11.78
C TRP A 64 10.60 4.24 13.15
N ARG A 65 10.41 3.34 14.11
CA ARG A 65 11.00 3.43 15.44
C ARG A 65 11.66 2.10 15.83
N ASP A 66 12.66 2.17 16.69
CA ASP A 66 13.25 1.00 17.33
C ASP A 66 12.20 0.23 18.15
N LEU A 67 12.43 -1.08 18.32
CA LEU A 67 11.55 -1.91 19.14
C LEU A 67 11.61 -1.47 20.61
N PRO A 68 10.48 -1.51 21.34
CA PRO A 68 10.50 -1.25 22.77
C PRO A 68 11.35 -2.31 23.47
N LYS A 69 12.04 -1.91 24.54
CA LYS A 69 12.71 -2.88 25.40
C LYS A 69 11.67 -3.85 25.98
N ALA A 70 11.99 -5.14 25.97
CA ALA A 70 11.26 -6.10 26.78
C ALA A 70 11.28 -5.63 28.25
N PRO A 71 10.17 -5.78 29.00
CA PRO A 71 10.21 -5.61 30.44
C PRO A 71 11.32 -6.49 31.02
N PRO A 72 12.06 -6.05 32.04
CA PRO A 72 13.05 -6.93 32.67
C PRO A 72 12.35 -8.22 33.10
N GLU A 73 12.75 -9.35 32.50
CA GLU A 73 12.31 -10.65 32.99
C GLU A 73 12.73 -10.78 34.47
N ALA A 74 11.92 -11.50 35.26
CA ALA A 74 12.30 -11.89 36.61
C ALA A 74 13.72 -12.47 36.59
N PRO A 75 14.58 -12.18 37.60
CA PRO A 75 16.03 -12.33 37.49
C PRO A 75 16.45 -13.78 37.19
N GLY A 76 16.60 -14.09 35.90
CA GLY A 76 17.38 -15.21 35.39
C GLY A 76 18.87 -14.87 35.42
N PRO A 77 19.77 -15.85 35.31
CA PRO A 77 21.17 -15.68 35.67
C PRO A 77 21.86 -14.64 34.78
N SER A 78 22.12 -13.47 35.38
CA SER A 78 23.17 -12.49 35.09
C SER A 78 23.68 -12.46 33.64
N GLY A 79 22.88 -11.91 32.71
CA GLY A 79 23.40 -11.29 31.50
C GLY A 79 23.69 -9.80 31.72
N PRO A 80 24.57 -9.17 30.93
CA PRO A 80 24.80 -7.73 31.03
C PRO A 80 23.48 -6.96 30.78
N PRO A 81 23.27 -5.81 31.45
CA PRO A 81 22.04 -5.04 31.30
C PRO A 81 21.81 -4.65 29.84
N ALA A 82 20.60 -4.85 29.33
CA ALA A 82 20.21 -4.43 27.98
C ALA A 82 20.37 -2.91 27.83
N THR A 83 21.42 -2.49 27.14
CA THR A 83 21.66 -1.09 26.78
C THR A 83 20.54 -0.60 25.86
N VAL A 84 20.36 0.72 25.74
CA VAL A 84 19.32 1.34 24.88
C VAL A 84 19.49 0.94 23.40
N ASN A 85 20.63 0.35 23.02
CA ASN A 85 20.96 -0.10 21.68
C ASN A 85 21.37 -1.58 21.67
N SER A 86 20.62 -2.48 22.32
CA SER A 86 20.89 -3.91 22.15
C SER A 86 20.61 -4.31 20.69
N ARG A 87 21.34 -5.29 20.17
CA ARG A 87 21.14 -5.78 18.80
C ARG A 87 19.71 -6.29 18.55
N GLU A 88 18.98 -6.60 19.62
CA GLU A 88 17.60 -7.11 19.58
C GLU A 88 16.55 -6.00 19.48
N THR A 89 16.85 -4.77 19.90
CA THR A 89 15.86 -3.66 19.86
C THR A 89 16.13 -2.66 18.74
N ARG A 90 17.38 -2.54 18.28
CA ARG A 90 17.76 -1.61 17.21
C ARG A 90 17.15 -2.03 15.88
N VAL A 91 16.33 -1.16 15.30
CA VAL A 91 15.73 -1.37 13.99
C VAL A 91 16.46 -0.52 12.95
N ASP A 92 16.95 -1.22 11.94
CA ASP A 92 17.65 -0.69 10.78
C ASP A 92 16.82 -1.02 9.54
N LEU A 93 16.16 -0.01 8.97
CA LEU A 93 15.37 -0.11 7.75
C LEU A 93 15.97 0.79 6.67
N ASP A 94 16.20 0.22 5.49
CA ASP A 94 16.71 0.94 4.33
C ASP A 94 15.56 1.45 3.45
N LEU A 95 15.55 2.75 3.13
CA LEU A 95 14.82 3.27 1.98
C LEU A 95 15.67 3.15 0.71
N SER A 96 15.07 2.76 -0.41
CA SER A 96 15.76 2.70 -1.71
C SER A 96 14.81 2.95 -2.88
N ALA A 97 15.38 3.32 -4.02
CA ALA A 97 14.66 3.53 -5.27
C ALA A 97 15.38 2.90 -6.48
N PHE A 98 14.62 2.23 -7.34
CA PHE A 98 15.11 1.65 -8.61
C PHE A 98 14.52 2.40 -9.80
N PHE A 99 15.38 2.95 -10.63
CA PHE A 99 15.03 3.53 -11.92
C PHE A 99 15.03 2.41 -12.96
N VAL A 100 14.03 2.39 -13.83
CA VAL A 100 13.85 1.35 -14.86
C VAL A 100 13.50 2.02 -16.19
N SER A 101 14.19 1.65 -17.26
CA SER A 101 13.86 2.10 -18.62
C SER A 101 12.58 1.46 -19.15
N GLU A 102 11.98 2.05 -20.18
CA GLU A 102 10.72 1.57 -20.77
C GLU A 102 10.82 0.15 -21.34
N ASP A 103 11.98 -0.24 -21.84
CA ASP A 103 12.28 -1.56 -22.39
C ASP A 103 12.77 -2.56 -21.32
N PHE A 104 12.82 -2.16 -20.05
CA PHE A 104 13.28 -2.97 -18.91
C PHE A 104 14.73 -3.47 -19.03
N THR A 105 15.55 -2.88 -19.90
CA THR A 105 16.94 -3.32 -20.13
C THR A 105 17.95 -2.57 -19.27
N ARG A 106 17.61 -1.37 -18.81
CA ARG A 106 18.49 -0.53 -17.99
C ARG A 106 17.87 -0.30 -16.62
N THR A 107 18.73 -0.32 -15.61
CA THR A 107 18.37 0.08 -14.25
C THR A 107 19.45 0.97 -13.63
N GLU A 108 19.04 1.81 -12.68
CA GLU A 108 19.91 2.60 -11.80
C GLU A 108 19.31 2.59 -10.39
N GLN A 109 20.15 2.74 -9.37
CA GLN A 109 19.75 2.58 -7.97
C GLN A 109 20.18 3.76 -7.12
N ILE A 110 19.29 4.19 -6.22
CA ILE A 110 19.58 5.07 -5.10
C ILE A 110 19.28 4.30 -3.82
N ALA A 111 20.28 4.15 -2.96
CA ALA A 111 20.24 3.34 -1.76
C ALA A 111 21.33 3.79 -0.77
N TYR A 112 21.42 3.15 0.40
CA TYR A 112 22.40 3.47 1.45
C TYR A 112 23.86 3.56 0.96
N TYR A 113 24.26 2.73 -0.01
CA TYR A 113 25.61 2.74 -0.62
C TYR A 113 25.76 3.67 -1.83
N ASN A 114 24.68 4.27 -2.33
CA ASN A 114 24.68 5.21 -3.44
C ASN A 114 23.63 6.32 -3.23
N LEU A 115 23.99 7.32 -2.44
CA LEU A 115 23.07 8.36 -1.97
C LEU A 115 22.73 9.44 -3.01
N ARG A 116 23.39 9.44 -4.18
CA ARG A 116 23.19 10.49 -5.20
C ARG A 116 23.28 9.92 -6.61
N SER A 117 22.38 10.39 -7.47
CA SER A 117 22.49 10.33 -8.92
C SER A 117 22.19 11.70 -9.51
N THR A 118 22.23 11.81 -10.83
CA THR A 118 21.82 13.04 -11.52
C THR A 118 20.34 13.37 -11.27
N ALA A 119 19.48 12.37 -11.14
CA ALA A 119 18.03 12.55 -11.01
C ALA A 119 17.48 12.40 -9.59
N ALA A 120 18.31 12.00 -8.62
CA ALA A 120 17.84 11.75 -7.26
C ALA A 120 18.89 11.90 -6.15
N VAL A 121 18.41 12.22 -4.95
CA VAL A 121 19.22 12.42 -3.75
C VAL A 121 18.57 11.73 -2.55
N HIS A 122 19.34 10.90 -1.85
CA HIS A 122 18.97 10.27 -0.58
C HIS A 122 19.39 11.16 0.59
N SER A 123 18.59 11.21 1.66
CA SER A 123 18.87 12.00 2.86
C SER A 123 20.04 11.51 3.72
N GLY A 124 20.63 10.36 3.39
CA GLY A 124 21.52 9.59 4.26
C GLY A 124 20.89 8.30 4.78
N ASP A 125 21.69 7.49 5.46
CA ASP A 125 21.38 6.15 5.95
C ASP A 125 21.36 6.16 7.50
N LEU A 126 20.19 5.96 8.09
CA LEU A 126 19.95 5.94 9.53
C LEU A 126 19.81 4.50 10.00
N THR A 127 20.73 4.04 10.84
CA THR A 127 20.76 2.62 11.25
C THR A 127 20.04 2.32 12.57
N SER A 128 19.35 3.30 13.14
CA SER A 128 18.63 3.21 14.43
C SER A 128 17.66 4.37 14.63
N ALA A 129 16.53 4.12 15.30
CA ALA A 129 15.46 5.09 15.48
C ALA A 129 14.84 5.08 16.90
N PRO A 130 15.59 5.36 17.99
CA PRO A 130 15.08 5.24 19.36
C PRO A 130 13.87 6.17 19.64
N ASP A 131 13.90 7.38 19.08
CA ASP A 131 12.85 8.40 19.20
C ASP A 131 12.00 8.52 17.92
N GLY A 132 12.13 7.54 17.01
CA GLY A 132 11.63 7.63 15.65
C GLY A 132 12.65 8.28 14.70
N ALA A 133 12.66 7.84 13.45
CA ALA A 133 13.53 8.35 12.41
C ALA A 133 12.82 8.33 11.07
N ALA A 134 13.24 9.21 10.15
CA ALA A 134 12.75 9.20 8.79
C ALA A 134 13.88 9.38 7.77
N GLU A 135 13.76 8.65 6.67
CA GLU A 135 14.60 8.77 5.49
C GLU A 135 13.80 9.27 4.29
N PHE A 136 14.49 9.93 3.38
CA PHE A 136 13.89 10.55 2.21
C PHE A 136 14.72 10.28 0.94
N ILE A 137 14.02 10.07 -0.17
CA ILE A 137 14.61 10.10 -1.52
C ILE A 137 13.86 11.13 -2.34
N ASP A 138 14.56 12.19 -2.73
CA ASP A 138 14.04 13.17 -3.69
C ASP A 138 14.36 12.70 -5.11
N VAL A 139 13.34 12.67 -5.97
CA VAL A 139 13.45 12.31 -7.38
C VAL A 139 12.95 13.47 -8.24
N THR A 140 13.85 14.07 -9.02
CA THR A 140 13.51 15.11 -9.99
C THR A 140 12.94 14.47 -11.26
N LEU A 141 11.63 14.62 -11.46
CA LEU A 141 10.88 13.89 -12.50
C LEU A 141 11.35 14.22 -13.92
N ALA A 142 11.56 15.50 -14.21
CA ALA A 142 11.99 15.97 -15.52
C ALA A 142 13.39 15.45 -15.89
N GLU A 143 14.30 15.41 -14.91
CA GLU A 143 15.66 14.93 -15.11
C GLU A 143 15.68 13.41 -15.29
N ALA A 144 14.90 12.67 -14.50
CA ALA A 144 14.77 11.22 -14.66
C ALA A 144 14.26 10.85 -16.07
N LEU A 145 13.21 11.55 -16.56
CA LEU A 145 12.71 11.37 -17.93
C LEU A 145 13.76 11.69 -18.99
N ARG A 146 14.51 12.78 -18.82
CA ARG A 146 15.57 13.20 -19.75
C ARG A 146 16.68 12.15 -19.88
N LEU A 147 16.96 11.40 -18.82
CA LEU A 147 17.94 10.31 -18.81
C LEU A 147 17.41 8.98 -19.38
N GLY A 148 16.14 8.95 -19.80
CA GLY A 148 15.48 7.81 -20.39
C GLY A 148 14.89 6.82 -19.39
N TRP A 149 14.67 7.23 -18.14
CA TRP A 149 13.97 6.42 -17.16
C TRP A 149 12.45 6.52 -17.37
N ARG A 150 11.75 5.39 -17.29
CA ARG A 150 10.29 5.31 -17.42
C ARG A 150 9.63 5.14 -16.06
N TYR A 151 10.19 4.28 -15.22
CA TYR A 151 9.63 3.95 -13.91
C TYR A 151 10.64 4.23 -12.80
N VAL A 152 10.11 4.63 -11.63
CA VAL A 152 10.87 4.70 -10.38
C VAL A 152 10.15 3.88 -9.33
N VAL A 153 10.79 2.82 -8.85
CA VAL A 153 10.20 1.86 -7.90
C VAL A 153 10.75 2.12 -6.51
N MET A 154 9.87 2.40 -5.55
CA MET A 154 10.22 2.53 -4.14
C MET A 154 10.35 1.15 -3.48
N THR A 155 11.41 0.92 -2.74
CA THR A 155 11.60 -0.30 -1.93
C THR A 155 12.01 0.03 -0.52
N VAL A 156 11.51 -0.74 0.44
CA VAL A 156 11.91 -0.72 1.85
C VAL A 156 12.42 -2.09 2.23
N HIS A 157 13.56 -2.14 2.90
CA HIS A 157 14.18 -3.39 3.34
C HIS A 157 14.55 -3.32 4.83
N SER A 158 14.32 -4.40 5.57
CA SER A 158 14.75 -4.52 6.96
C SER A 158 16.14 -5.13 7.02
N PHE A 159 17.16 -4.27 7.11
CA PHE A 159 18.57 -4.69 7.21
C PHE A 159 18.84 -5.44 8.53
N SER A 160 18.19 -4.98 9.60
CA SER A 160 18.22 -5.59 10.94
C SER A 160 17.44 -6.90 11.05
N HIS A 161 16.72 -7.32 10.00
CA HIS A 161 15.90 -8.54 9.95
C HIS A 161 14.72 -8.58 10.95
N HIS A 162 14.17 -7.43 11.32
CA HIS A 162 12.87 -7.36 11.99
C HIS A 162 11.74 -7.46 10.96
N ARG A 163 10.66 -8.19 11.27
CA ARG A 163 9.49 -8.22 10.39
C ARG A 163 8.83 -6.84 10.43
N LEU A 164 8.38 -6.34 9.28
CA LEU A 164 7.78 -5.01 9.22
C LEU A 164 6.56 -4.89 10.15
N SER A 165 5.78 -5.97 10.32
CA SER A 165 4.66 -6.06 11.26
C SER A 165 5.01 -5.89 12.74
N GLU A 166 6.29 -6.06 13.10
CA GLU A 166 6.78 -5.95 14.48
C GLU A 166 7.34 -4.55 14.76
N VAL A 167 7.73 -3.82 13.71
CA VAL A 167 8.39 -2.51 13.83
C VAL A 167 7.35 -1.44 14.22
N PRO A 168 7.53 -0.72 15.34
CA PRO A 168 6.63 0.35 15.73
C PRO A 168 6.73 1.53 14.77
N GLU A 169 5.62 2.22 14.59
CA GLU A 169 5.56 3.42 13.75
C GLU A 169 6.10 3.19 12.32
N CYS A 170 5.91 2.00 11.74
CA CYS A 170 6.51 1.65 10.45
C CYS A 170 5.61 2.03 9.28
N TRP A 171 5.97 3.08 8.53
CA TRP A 171 5.22 3.48 7.32
C TRP A 171 6.10 4.10 6.24
N ALA A 172 5.62 4.01 5.01
CA ALA A 172 6.28 4.51 3.82
C ALA A 172 5.31 5.31 2.94
N GLY A 173 5.81 6.26 2.18
CA GLY A 173 4.96 7.17 1.41
C GLY A 173 5.65 7.92 0.29
N ALA A 174 4.84 8.67 -0.44
CA ALA A 174 5.29 9.63 -1.43
C ALA A 174 4.61 10.98 -1.17
N MET A 175 5.36 12.06 -1.32
CA MET A 175 4.87 13.43 -1.24
C MET A 175 5.39 14.26 -2.41
N ALA A 176 4.63 15.26 -2.82
CA ALA A 176 5.07 16.18 -3.86
C ALA A 176 5.94 17.29 -3.28
N ARG A 177 6.96 17.71 -4.01
CA ARG A 177 7.80 18.85 -3.67
C ARG A 177 7.88 19.81 -4.86
N GLY A 178 8.04 21.10 -4.56
CA GLY A 178 8.27 22.13 -5.56
C GLY A 178 9.63 22.00 -6.25
N ALA A 179 9.99 23.03 -7.02
CA ALA A 179 11.27 23.10 -7.74
C ALA A 179 12.48 23.07 -6.79
N ASP A 180 12.33 23.65 -5.59
CA ASP A 180 13.31 23.50 -4.50
C ASP A 180 12.78 22.51 -3.45
N PRO A 181 13.16 21.22 -3.51
CA PRO A 181 12.71 20.23 -2.55
C PRO A 181 13.30 20.43 -1.15
N GLN A 182 14.30 21.30 -1.00
CA GLN A 182 14.89 21.66 0.30
C GLN A 182 14.24 22.89 0.92
N SER A 183 13.40 23.63 0.17
CA SER A 183 12.59 24.71 0.73
C SER A 183 11.44 24.18 1.60
N GLY A 184 11.07 24.93 2.64
CA GLY A 184 10.02 24.57 3.59
C GLY A 184 10.47 23.54 4.63
N GLU A 185 9.49 22.84 5.23
CA GLU A 185 9.77 21.80 6.22
C GLU A 185 10.33 20.53 5.56
N VAL A 186 11.13 19.78 6.32
CA VAL A 186 11.66 18.48 5.87
C VAL A 186 10.51 17.51 5.57
N PHE A 187 9.46 17.54 6.40
CA PHE A 187 8.23 16.78 6.19
C PHE A 187 7.03 17.72 6.27
N GLU A 188 6.32 17.89 5.15
CA GLU A 188 5.14 18.74 5.08
C GLU A 188 3.89 17.87 4.86
N ALA A 189 3.14 17.61 5.94
CA ALA A 189 2.03 16.65 5.93
C ALA A 189 0.94 16.95 4.88
N SER A 190 0.71 18.22 4.56
CA SER A 190 -0.23 18.67 3.51
C SER A 190 0.17 18.23 2.10
N THR A 191 1.45 17.93 1.88
CA THR A 191 1.98 17.52 0.57
C THR A 191 2.06 16.01 0.39
N VAL A 192 1.75 15.24 1.44
CA VAL A 192 1.71 13.78 1.40
C VAL A 192 0.61 13.33 0.44
N MET A 193 1.02 12.65 -0.62
CA MET A 193 0.09 12.14 -1.62
C MET A 193 -0.50 10.82 -1.14
N GLN A 194 0.37 9.90 -0.73
CA GLN A 194 0.02 8.56 -0.29
C GLN A 194 0.94 8.09 0.84
N ARG A 195 0.37 7.31 1.75
CA ARG A 195 1.05 6.67 2.87
C ARG A 195 0.52 5.25 3.04
N LEU A 196 1.42 4.31 3.23
CA LEU A 196 1.16 2.90 3.47
C LEU A 196 1.80 2.50 4.80
N ASP A 197 1.01 1.95 5.73
CA ASP A 197 1.55 1.30 6.93
C ASP A 197 2.19 -0.03 6.53
N LEU A 198 3.42 -0.25 6.97
CA LEU A 198 4.20 -1.43 6.63
C LEU A 198 3.96 -2.53 7.66
N ILE A 199 2.79 -3.17 7.59
CA ILE A 199 2.36 -4.18 8.58
C ILE A 199 2.59 -5.64 8.13
N SER A 200 3.45 -5.86 7.14
CA SER A 200 3.66 -7.19 6.58
C SER A 200 4.52 -8.06 7.51
N PRO A 201 4.24 -9.37 7.67
CA PRO A 201 5.12 -10.29 8.40
C PRO A 201 6.41 -10.62 7.63
N THR A 202 6.75 -9.84 6.60
CA THR A 202 7.93 -10.00 5.76
C THR A 202 8.97 -8.93 6.09
N PHE A 203 10.18 -9.08 5.53
CA PHE A 203 11.31 -8.17 5.77
C PHE A 203 11.46 -7.07 4.72
N ASN A 204 10.53 -6.96 3.77
CA ASN A 204 10.59 -5.95 2.72
C ASN A 204 9.20 -5.56 2.23
N ALA A 205 9.15 -4.39 1.61
CA ALA A 205 7.97 -3.89 0.94
C ALA A 205 8.36 -3.11 -0.31
N THR A 206 7.48 -3.15 -1.31
CA THR A 206 7.55 -2.31 -2.51
C THR A 206 6.24 -1.51 -2.60
N PRO A 207 6.17 -0.34 -1.93
CA PRO A 207 4.90 0.37 -1.75
C PRO A 207 4.36 0.96 -3.05
N PHE A 208 5.20 1.71 -3.77
CA PHE A 208 4.79 2.55 -4.89
C PHE A 208 5.73 2.45 -6.10
N VAL A 209 5.16 2.68 -7.28
CA VAL A 209 5.91 2.94 -8.51
C VAL A 209 5.48 4.28 -9.07
N ILE A 210 6.42 5.09 -9.54
CA ILE A 210 6.14 6.28 -10.32
C ILE A 210 6.30 5.92 -11.79
N ASP A 211 5.23 6.02 -12.58
CA ASP A 211 5.30 6.09 -14.03
C ASP A 211 5.56 7.55 -14.41
N LEU A 212 6.79 7.83 -14.82
CA LEU A 212 7.26 9.17 -15.08
C LEU A 212 6.57 9.79 -16.30
N ALA A 213 6.36 8.99 -17.36
CA ALA A 213 5.84 9.52 -18.61
C ALA A 213 4.33 9.76 -18.54
N GLU A 214 3.58 8.88 -17.86
CA GLU A 214 2.15 9.14 -17.61
C GLU A 214 1.91 10.11 -16.45
N ARG A 215 2.97 10.48 -15.71
CA ARG A 215 2.91 11.20 -14.43
C ARG A 215 1.87 10.58 -13.49
N ARG A 216 2.05 9.29 -13.18
CA ARG A 216 1.17 8.57 -12.23
C ARG A 216 1.94 7.88 -11.13
N LEU A 217 1.39 7.91 -9.92
CA LEU A 217 1.76 6.99 -8.86
C LEU A 217 0.91 5.73 -8.98
N ILE A 218 1.56 4.58 -9.02
CA ILE A 218 0.95 3.25 -9.05
C ILE A 218 1.05 2.65 -7.65
N TRP A 219 -0.09 2.35 -7.05
CA TRP A 219 -0.18 1.61 -5.79
C TRP A 219 0.21 0.16 -6.02
N TRP A 220 1.29 -0.32 -5.38
CA TRP A 220 1.78 -1.68 -5.62
C TRP A 220 1.63 -2.59 -4.40
N ASP A 221 2.09 -2.15 -3.23
CA ASP A 221 2.02 -2.90 -1.95
C ASP A 221 2.33 -4.41 -2.10
N LEU A 222 3.54 -4.72 -2.58
CA LEU A 222 4.01 -6.09 -2.77
C LEU A 222 5.19 -6.42 -1.84
N PRO A 223 5.17 -7.57 -1.13
CA PRO A 223 6.39 -8.14 -0.56
C PRO A 223 7.19 -8.81 -1.68
N VAL A 224 8.30 -8.22 -2.13
CA VAL A 224 9.23 -8.91 -3.04
C VAL A 224 10.17 -9.75 -2.18
N GLY A 225 9.68 -10.91 -1.70
CA GLY A 225 10.36 -11.67 -0.66
C GLY A 225 11.82 -12.02 -0.97
N VAL A 226 12.77 -11.52 -0.18
CA VAL A 226 14.16 -12.04 -0.14
C VAL A 226 14.14 -13.17 0.90
N GLY A 227 14.47 -14.41 0.51
CA GLY A 227 14.38 -15.55 1.42
C GLY A 227 15.35 -15.46 2.61
N GLU A 228 15.03 -16.15 3.72
CA GLU A 228 15.74 -16.17 5.03
C GLU A 228 17.27 -16.38 4.99
N HIS A 229 17.84 -16.81 3.86
CA HIS A 229 19.28 -17.07 3.70
C HIS A 229 19.92 -16.31 2.53
N GLN A 230 19.23 -15.33 1.93
CA GLN A 230 19.71 -14.60 0.75
C GLN A 230 20.21 -13.21 1.14
N VAL A 231 21.26 -13.20 1.94
CA VAL A 231 21.97 -11.99 2.37
C VAL A 231 22.63 -11.33 1.15
N ALA A 232 22.23 -10.09 0.89
CA ALA A 232 23.03 -8.99 0.34
C ALA A 232 23.64 -9.15 -1.07
N ASN A 233 22.86 -9.50 -2.09
CA ASN A 233 23.16 -9.09 -3.47
C ASN A 233 21.88 -8.70 -4.23
N LEU A 234 21.66 -7.38 -4.35
CA LEU A 234 20.47 -6.73 -4.92
C LEU A 234 20.20 -7.06 -6.40
N ASP A 235 21.19 -7.57 -7.14
CA ASP A 235 21.04 -7.98 -8.55
C ASP A 235 19.95 -9.05 -8.75
N ARG A 236 19.80 -9.97 -7.78
CA ARG A 236 18.72 -10.98 -7.84
C ARG A 236 17.34 -10.43 -7.45
N SER A 237 17.29 -9.44 -6.57
CA SER A 237 16.05 -8.75 -6.21
C SER A 237 15.54 -7.87 -7.36
N SER A 238 16.45 -7.23 -8.10
CA SER A 238 16.13 -6.39 -9.25
C SER A 238 15.38 -7.17 -10.32
N ASN A 239 15.84 -8.37 -10.68
CA ASN A 239 15.14 -9.21 -11.68
C ASN A 239 13.72 -9.61 -11.22
N ARG A 240 13.51 -9.81 -9.91
CA ARG A 240 12.18 -10.13 -9.38
C ARG A 240 11.27 -8.91 -9.34
N VAL A 241 11.79 -7.75 -8.92
CA VAL A 241 11.07 -6.47 -8.99
C VAL A 241 10.67 -6.19 -10.43
N LEU A 242 11.58 -6.34 -11.41
CA LEU A 242 11.28 -6.15 -12.82
C LEU A 242 10.21 -7.12 -13.34
N ALA A 243 10.32 -8.41 -13.01
CA ALA A 243 9.32 -9.40 -13.40
C ALA A 243 7.93 -9.10 -12.82
N HIS A 244 7.86 -8.71 -11.54
CA HIS A 244 6.60 -8.32 -10.92
C HIS A 244 6.07 -6.98 -11.46
N LEU A 245 6.94 -6.05 -11.85
CA LEU A 245 6.55 -4.79 -12.47
C LEU A 245 5.95 -5.04 -13.84
N LEU A 246 6.57 -5.91 -14.65
CA LEU A 246 6.02 -6.35 -15.93
C LEU A 246 4.63 -6.99 -15.74
N ASP A 247 4.48 -7.92 -14.80
CA ASP A 247 3.18 -8.53 -14.48
C ASP A 247 2.13 -7.48 -14.05
N LEU A 248 2.53 -6.48 -13.26
CA LEU A 248 1.65 -5.38 -12.86
C LEU A 248 1.18 -4.53 -14.06
N LEU A 249 2.07 -4.31 -15.02
CA LEU A 249 1.83 -3.44 -16.17
C LEU A 249 1.02 -4.16 -17.26
N GLU A 250 1.33 -5.42 -17.53
CA GLU A 250 0.64 -6.29 -18.49
C GLU A 250 -0.67 -6.88 -17.92
N GLY A 251 -0.78 -6.94 -16.59
CA GLY A 251 -1.89 -7.56 -15.89
C GLY A 251 -3.24 -6.92 -16.20
N ARG A 252 -4.26 -7.77 -16.43
CA ARG A 252 -5.65 -7.33 -16.55
C ARG A 252 -6.16 -6.91 -15.18
N ARG A 253 -6.35 -5.61 -14.99
CA ARG A 253 -6.92 -5.01 -13.79
C ARG A 253 -8.45 -4.92 -13.95
N MET A 254 -9.19 -5.16 -12.87
CA MET A 254 -10.61 -4.85 -12.81
C MET A 254 -10.76 -3.42 -12.26
N PRO A 255 -11.22 -2.44 -13.08
CA PRO A 255 -11.50 -1.10 -12.58
C PRO A 255 -12.55 -1.16 -11.48
N LEU A 256 -12.37 -0.35 -10.43
CA LEU A 256 -13.29 -0.34 -9.29
C LEU A 256 -14.69 0.11 -9.70
N ALA A 257 -14.81 1.14 -10.54
CA ALA A 257 -16.08 1.58 -11.11
C ALA A 257 -16.80 0.45 -11.87
N HIS A 258 -16.06 -0.36 -12.63
CA HIS A 258 -16.63 -1.50 -13.35
C HIS A 258 -17.12 -2.58 -12.38
N LEU A 259 -16.35 -2.91 -11.34
CA LEU A 259 -16.79 -3.85 -10.30
C LEU A 259 -18.10 -3.39 -9.63
N LEU A 260 -18.18 -2.11 -9.25
CA LEU A 260 -19.38 -1.52 -8.65
C LEU A 260 -20.58 -1.62 -9.61
N GLY A 261 -20.40 -1.28 -10.89
CA GLY A 261 -21.45 -1.41 -11.90
C GLY A 261 -21.90 -2.86 -12.15
N LEU A 262 -21.01 -3.85 -11.99
CA LEU A 262 -21.39 -5.26 -12.07
C LEU A 262 -22.26 -5.71 -10.90
N LEU A 263 -22.09 -5.10 -9.72
CA LEU A 263 -22.79 -5.44 -8.48
C LEU A 263 -24.01 -4.54 -8.20
N ALA A 264 -24.22 -3.50 -9.00
CA ALA A 264 -25.39 -2.65 -8.97
C ALA A 264 -26.59 -3.31 -9.65
N ASP A 265 -27.77 -3.12 -9.07
CA ASP A 265 -29.03 -3.45 -9.74
C ASP A 265 -29.25 -2.51 -10.93
N ASP A 266 -28.95 -1.22 -10.72
CA ASP A 266 -29.10 -0.13 -11.67
C ASP A 266 -27.99 0.92 -11.47
N VAL A 267 -27.52 1.55 -12.55
CA VAL A 267 -26.51 2.62 -12.50
C VAL A 267 -27.12 3.86 -13.12
N VAL A 268 -27.31 4.90 -12.30
CA VAL A 268 -27.90 6.18 -12.72
C VAL A 268 -26.85 7.27 -12.86
N GLU A 269 -27.13 8.23 -13.73
CA GLU A 269 -26.26 9.40 -13.95
C GLU A 269 -26.48 10.48 -12.89
N ASP A 270 -27.72 10.69 -12.45
CA ASP A 270 -28.07 11.66 -11.42
C ASP A 270 -27.84 11.07 -10.02
N PRO A 271 -26.92 11.63 -9.20
CA PRO A 271 -26.69 11.19 -7.83
C PRO A 271 -27.94 11.27 -6.95
N ASP A 272 -28.88 12.18 -7.22
CA ASP A 272 -30.10 12.35 -6.42
C ASP A 272 -31.09 11.18 -6.63
N GLU A 273 -30.97 10.45 -7.74
CA GLU A 273 -31.76 9.25 -8.00
C GLU A 273 -31.16 7.98 -7.38
N ALA A 274 -29.91 8.05 -6.89
CA ALA A 274 -29.17 6.91 -6.38
C ALA A 274 -29.42 6.63 -4.88
N GLN A 275 -29.37 5.36 -4.51
CA GLN A 275 -29.36 4.93 -3.11
C GLN A 275 -27.95 4.99 -2.51
N LEU A 276 -26.92 4.76 -3.34
CA LEU A 276 -25.52 4.89 -2.98
C LEU A 276 -24.80 5.75 -4.03
N VAL A 277 -24.11 6.78 -3.56
CA VAL A 277 -23.27 7.64 -4.39
C VAL A 277 -21.80 7.29 -4.16
N PHE A 278 -21.10 6.92 -5.22
CA PHE A 278 -19.66 6.67 -5.25
C PHE A 278 -18.99 7.85 -5.96
N GLY A 279 -18.50 8.82 -5.22
CA GLY A 279 -18.00 10.10 -5.73
C GLY A 279 -18.06 11.20 -4.68
N GLU A 280 -17.92 12.46 -5.11
CA GLU A 280 -18.10 13.60 -4.22
C GLU A 280 -19.49 13.57 -3.54
N GLY A 281 -19.53 13.93 -2.25
CA GLY A 281 -20.75 13.87 -1.45
C GLY A 281 -21.17 12.46 -1.00
N GLY A 282 -20.45 11.41 -1.41
CA GLY A 282 -20.76 10.02 -1.08
C GLY A 282 -19.57 9.22 -0.53
N ILE A 283 -19.34 8.04 -1.11
CA ILE A 283 -18.21 7.16 -0.81
C ILE A 283 -17.08 7.49 -1.77
N LEU A 284 -15.89 7.76 -1.23
CA LEU A 284 -14.70 8.11 -2.01
C LEU A 284 -13.89 6.84 -2.33
N PRO A 285 -13.17 6.78 -3.46
CA PRO A 285 -12.51 5.55 -3.92
C PRO A 285 -11.40 5.06 -2.98
N TRP A 286 -10.83 5.94 -2.16
CA TRP A 286 -9.83 5.59 -1.14
C TRP A 286 -10.42 5.15 0.20
N GLN A 287 -11.74 5.16 0.36
CA GLN A 287 -12.43 4.63 1.55
C GLN A 287 -12.60 3.12 1.42
N THR A 288 -11.50 2.40 1.22
CA THR A 288 -11.53 1.00 0.81
C THR A 288 -12.24 0.09 1.81
N GLU A 289 -12.12 0.34 3.11
CA GLU A 289 -12.84 -0.43 4.14
C GLU A 289 -14.37 -0.30 3.98
N ARG A 290 -14.86 0.91 3.67
CA ARG A 290 -16.29 1.15 3.44
C ARG A 290 -16.76 0.45 2.16
N ILE A 291 -15.92 0.45 1.14
CA ILE A 291 -16.19 -0.28 -0.12
C ILE A 291 -16.18 -1.80 0.13
N LEU A 292 -15.19 -2.33 0.83
CA LEU A 292 -15.09 -3.76 1.16
C LEU A 292 -16.28 -4.23 2.00
N ALA A 293 -16.75 -3.43 2.96
CA ALA A 293 -17.96 -3.72 3.73
C ALA A 293 -19.19 -3.86 2.83
N LEU A 294 -19.30 -3.03 1.78
CA LEU A 294 -20.36 -3.13 0.78
C LEU A 294 -20.17 -4.31 -0.19
N LEU A 295 -18.93 -4.78 -0.40
CA LEU A 295 -18.65 -5.94 -1.25
C LEU A 295 -18.76 -7.28 -0.51
N GLY A 296 -18.89 -7.24 0.82
CA GLY A 296 -19.06 -8.41 1.67
C GLY A 296 -20.34 -9.18 1.35
N PRO A 297 -20.44 -10.46 1.73
CA PRO A 297 -21.69 -11.19 1.55
C PRO A 297 -22.81 -10.46 2.29
N ALA A 298 -23.90 -10.13 1.60
CA ALA A 298 -25.12 -9.66 2.24
C ALA A 298 -25.47 -10.66 3.34
N GLU A 299 -25.54 -10.20 4.60
CA GLU A 299 -25.99 -11.04 5.69
C GLU A 299 -27.32 -11.66 5.27
N VAL A 300 -27.39 -12.98 5.29
CA VAL A 300 -28.66 -13.70 5.26
C VAL A 300 -29.37 -13.26 6.53
N THR A 301 -30.26 -12.27 6.40
CA THR A 301 -31.21 -11.93 7.45
C THR A 301 -32.03 -13.19 7.70
N ALA A 302 -31.66 -13.94 8.74
CA ALA A 302 -32.49 -15.02 9.23
C ALA A 302 -33.79 -14.37 9.71
N ASP A 303 -34.86 -14.56 8.95
CA ASP A 303 -36.22 -14.31 9.39
C ASP A 303 -36.45 -15.13 10.67
N ALA A 304 -36.31 -14.49 11.81
CA ALA A 304 -36.93 -14.92 13.05
C ALA A 304 -38.40 -14.50 12.98
N ALA A 305 -39.16 -15.17 12.12
CA ALA A 305 -40.62 -15.22 12.23
C ALA A 305 -40.98 -16.52 12.94
N SER A 306 -41.46 -16.33 14.16
CA SER A 306 -42.22 -17.26 14.97
C SER A 306 -43.08 -18.23 14.16
N ASP A 307 -42.97 -19.52 14.45
CA ASP A 307 -44.18 -20.30 14.67
C ASP A 307 -44.02 -21.08 15.97
N ALA A 308 -44.89 -20.70 16.90
CA ALA A 308 -45.16 -21.40 18.13
C ALA A 308 -46.08 -22.58 17.80
N ASP A 309 -45.65 -23.78 18.17
CA ASP A 309 -46.51 -24.87 18.62
C ASP A 309 -45.62 -25.69 19.55
N GLY A 310 -45.82 -25.75 20.87
CA GLY A 310 -47.09 -26.03 21.51
C GLY A 310 -47.15 -27.53 21.78
N GLY A 311 -46.79 -27.97 22.99
CA GLY A 311 -47.08 -29.34 23.43
C GLY A 311 -45.96 -30.02 24.18
N ALA A 312 -46.08 -30.01 25.51
CA ALA A 312 -45.36 -30.87 26.42
C ALA A 312 -45.61 -32.36 26.09
N GLU A 313 -44.60 -33.21 26.25
CA GLU A 313 -44.74 -34.40 27.08
C GLU A 313 -43.38 -34.97 27.50
N SER A 314 -43.27 -35.11 28.81
CA SER A 314 -42.24 -35.80 29.56
C SER A 314 -42.21 -37.31 29.28
N GLN A 315 -41.01 -37.88 29.09
CA GLN A 315 -40.71 -39.21 29.63
C GLN A 315 -39.20 -39.44 29.80
N GLN A 316 -38.86 -39.78 31.05
CA GLN A 316 -37.60 -40.38 31.47
C GLN A 316 -37.52 -41.85 31.04
N VAL A 317 -36.33 -42.44 31.30
CA VAL A 317 -35.98 -43.87 31.37
C VAL A 317 -35.56 -44.42 29.99
N GLU A 318 -34.35 -44.93 29.75
CA GLU A 318 -33.25 -45.48 30.57
C GLU A 318 -31.90 -45.25 29.85
#